data_AF-A0A086T9Y6-F1
#
_entry.id   AF-A0A086T9Y6-F1
#
_cell.length_a   1.000
_cell.length_b   1.000
_cell.length_c   1.000
_cell.angle_alpha   90.00
_cell.angle_beta   90.00
_cell.angle_gamma   90.00
#
_symmetry.space_group_name_H-M   'P 1'
#
loop_
_entity.id
_entity.type
_entity.pdbx_description
1 polymer ?
#
loop_
_entity_poly.entity_id
_entity_poly.type
_entity_poly.pdbx_seq_one_letter_code
_entity_poly.pdbx_strand_id
1 'polypeptide(L)'
;MRPTQILLGGGEPNPKIGNYIGDWGTIGGANKQKGIVHWGLSANRQNVTAGAFHDAIFNTFRRTKSQIFYWLPAMLGGYYIMQWAVDRNHYLNSKAGRAEFQDSEE
;
A
#
# COMPACT_ATOMS: atom_id res chain seq x y z
N MET A 1 31.37 -15.32 26.57
CA MET A 1 29.95 -15.44 26.16
C MET A 1 29.65 -14.33 25.17
N ARG A 2 29.04 -14.62 24.01
CA ARG A 2 28.57 -13.57 23.09
C ARG A 2 27.23 -13.04 23.62
N PRO A 3 27.06 -11.71 23.82
CA PRO A 3 25.79 -11.16 24.30
C PRO A 3 24.66 -11.49 23.32
N THR A 4 23.47 -11.77 23.86
CA THR A 4 22.28 -12.14 23.08
C THR A 4 21.77 -10.94 22.28
N GLN A 5 21.12 -11.21 21.15
CA GLN A 5 20.64 -10.21 20.18
C GLN A 5 19.74 -9.12 20.79
N ILE A 6 19.04 -9.44 21.89
CA ILE A 6 18.16 -8.50 22.63
C ILE A 6 18.96 -7.37 23.29
N LEU A 7 20.19 -7.63 23.73
CA LEU A 7 21.07 -6.63 24.36
C LEU A 7 21.75 -5.68 23.35
N LEU A 8 21.67 -6.00 22.05
CA LEU A 8 22.28 -5.24 20.95
C LEU A 8 21.27 -4.39 20.17
N GLY A 9 19.98 -4.48 20.53
CA GLY A 9 18.87 -3.81 19.82
C GLY A 9 18.55 -2.39 20.29
N GLY A 10 19.14 -1.91 21.40
CA GLY A 10 18.84 -0.61 22.00
C GLY A 10 19.96 0.43 21.90
N GLY A 11 20.92 0.27 20.97
CA GLY A 11 22.11 1.12 20.86
C GLY A 11 22.32 1.68 19.45
N GLU A 12 23.50 2.25 19.19
CA GLU A 12 23.90 2.77 17.88
C GLU A 12 23.77 1.69 16.78
N PRO A 13 23.39 2.06 15.54
CA PRO A 13 23.32 1.14 14.41
C PRO A 13 24.63 0.37 14.26
N ASN A 14 24.53 -0.96 14.25
CA ASN A 14 25.64 -1.84 14.00
C ASN A 14 25.36 -2.75 12.79
N PRO A 15 25.76 -2.32 11.58
CA PRO A 15 25.57 -3.09 10.35
C PRO A 15 26.18 -4.49 10.42
N LYS A 16 27.25 -4.70 11.21
CA LYS A 16 27.91 -6.01 11.35
C LYS A 16 27.04 -7.05 12.04
N ILE A 17 26.00 -6.62 12.74
CA ILE A 17 25.05 -7.48 13.46
C ILE A 17 23.63 -7.38 12.83
N GLY A 18 23.52 -6.70 11.67
CA GLY A 18 22.24 -6.48 11.00
C GLY A 18 21.33 -5.46 11.70
N ASN A 19 21.86 -4.65 12.63
CA ASN A 19 21.13 -3.54 13.23
C ASN A 19 21.41 -2.24 12.45
N TYR A 20 20.40 -1.70 11.77
CA TYR A 20 20.55 -0.53 10.89
C TYR A 20 19.83 0.73 11.42
N ILE A 21 19.14 0.64 12.56
CA ILE A 21 18.38 1.74 13.15
C ILE A 21 18.75 1.83 14.64
N GLY A 22 19.14 3.02 15.07
CA GLY A 22 19.45 3.34 16.47
C GLY A 22 18.36 4.18 17.12
N ASP A 23 18.68 4.74 18.29
CA ASP A 23 17.79 5.60 19.07
C ASP A 23 18.00 7.09 18.75
N TRP A 24 17.24 7.98 19.37
CA TRP A 24 17.41 9.42 19.30
C TRP A 24 18.87 9.83 19.55
N GLY A 25 19.41 10.66 18.64
CA GLY A 25 20.82 11.04 18.64
C GLY A 25 21.75 10.10 17.86
N THR A 26 21.35 8.84 17.64
CA THR A 26 22.11 7.84 16.86
C THR A 26 21.22 7.05 15.89
N ILE A 27 20.09 7.60 15.44
CA ILE A 27 19.01 6.91 14.68
C ILE A 27 19.53 6.08 13.49
N GLY A 28 20.67 6.46 12.92
CA GLY A 28 21.20 5.81 11.74
C GLY A 28 20.56 6.41 10.50
N GLY A 29 21.42 6.88 9.61
CA GLY A 29 21.04 7.42 8.32
C GLY A 29 22.24 7.30 7.40
N ALA A 30 21.97 7.13 6.10
CA ALA A 30 23.04 6.90 5.13
C ALA A 30 24.06 8.05 5.08
N ASN A 31 23.67 9.28 5.47
CA ASN A 31 24.52 10.47 5.39
C ASN A 31 24.42 11.35 6.64
N LYS A 32 25.57 11.91 7.05
CA LYS A 32 25.63 12.98 8.05
C LYS A 32 24.95 14.23 7.50
N GLN A 33 23.97 14.78 8.22
CA GLN A 33 23.26 15.99 7.81
C GLN A 33 23.97 17.22 8.37
N LYS A 34 24.33 18.18 7.51
CA LYS A 34 24.92 19.47 7.91
C LYS A 34 24.35 20.58 7.04
N GLY A 35 24.00 21.71 7.64
CA GLY A 35 23.53 22.90 6.93
C GLY A 35 22.03 22.91 6.56
N ILE A 36 21.25 21.93 7.02
CA ILE A 36 19.80 21.91 6.83
C ILE A 36 19.15 22.63 8.01
N VAL A 37 18.37 23.67 7.73
CA VAL A 37 17.60 24.41 8.75
C VAL A 37 16.12 24.14 8.52
N HIS A 38 15.42 23.66 9.56
CA HIS A 38 13.99 23.38 9.52
C HIS A 38 13.24 24.42 10.34
N TRP A 39 12.13 24.93 9.80
CA TRP A 39 11.25 25.89 10.46
C TRP A 39 9.88 25.27 10.64
N GLY A 40 9.27 25.49 11.81
CA GLY A 40 7.91 25.03 12.11
C GLY A 40 7.12 26.10 12.84
N LEU A 41 5.82 26.16 12.59
CA LEU A 41 4.87 27.01 13.33
C LEU A 41 4.10 26.14 14.33
N SER A 42 3.87 26.66 15.55
CA SER A 42 3.04 25.96 16.55
C SER A 42 1.66 25.62 15.99
N ALA A 43 1.18 24.41 16.24
CA ALA A 43 -0.13 23.93 15.79
C ALA A 43 -1.28 24.83 16.27
N ASN A 44 -1.17 25.41 17.48
CA ASN A 44 -2.18 26.31 18.05
C ASN A 44 -2.28 27.66 17.31
N ARG A 45 -1.35 27.95 16.40
CA ARG A 45 -1.34 29.16 15.56
C ARG A 45 -1.73 28.88 14.10
N GLN A 46 -2.12 27.64 13.79
CA GLN A 46 -2.54 27.23 12.45
C GLN A 46 -4.03 26.94 12.45
N ASN A 47 -4.68 27.18 11.31
CA ASN A 47 -6.02 26.66 11.07
C ASN A 47 -5.89 25.25 10.49
N VAL A 48 -6.36 24.24 11.22
CA VAL A 48 -6.23 22.82 10.89
C VAL A 48 -6.94 22.44 9.59
N THR A 49 -7.99 23.17 9.20
CA THR A 49 -8.78 22.88 7.99
C THR A 49 -8.56 23.88 6.87
N ALA A 50 -7.59 24.79 7.01
CA ALA A 50 -7.24 25.72 5.94
C ALA A 50 -6.86 24.94 4.67
N GLY A 51 -7.50 25.28 3.55
CA GLY A 51 -7.25 24.63 2.26
C GLY A 51 -7.81 23.20 2.12
N ALA A 52 -8.38 22.61 3.19
CA ALA A 52 -8.76 21.20 3.19
C ALA A 52 -9.71 20.81 2.05
N PHE A 53 -10.70 21.64 1.70
CA PHE A 53 -11.61 21.33 0.58
C PHE A 53 -10.92 21.38 -0.78
N HIS A 54 -10.14 22.44 -1.04
CA HIS A 54 -9.43 22.58 -2.31
C HIS A 54 -8.39 21.46 -2.47
N ASP A 55 -7.56 21.26 -1.44
CA ASP A 55 -6.54 20.23 -1.45
C ASP A 55 -7.14 18.83 -1.47
N ALA A 56 -8.17 18.54 -0.68
CA ALA A 56 -8.79 17.21 -0.69
C ALA A 56 -9.40 16.85 -2.04
N ILE A 57 -9.92 17.80 -2.82
CA ILE A 57 -10.50 17.50 -4.13
C ILE A 57 -9.39 17.39 -5.18
N PHE A 58 -8.61 18.46 -5.38
CA PHE A 58 -7.67 18.54 -6.50
C PHE A 58 -6.43 17.69 -6.29
N ASN A 59 -5.88 17.65 -5.07
CA ASN A 59 -4.71 16.83 -4.76
C ASN A 59 -5.07 15.34 -4.81
N THR A 60 -6.25 14.96 -4.31
CA THR A 60 -6.70 13.55 -4.37
C THR A 60 -6.90 13.12 -5.81
N PHE A 61 -7.59 13.91 -6.64
CA PHE A 61 -7.73 13.60 -8.05
C PHE A 61 -6.36 13.46 -8.74
N ARG A 62 -5.45 14.42 -8.52
CA ARG A 62 -4.09 14.37 -9.09
C ARG A 62 -3.35 13.10 -8.69
N ARG A 63 -3.41 12.69 -7.42
CA ARG A 63 -2.76 11.47 -6.89
C ARG A 63 -3.40 10.21 -7.47
N THR A 64 -4.73 10.13 -7.48
CA THR A 64 -5.47 8.99 -8.03
C THR A 64 -5.20 8.83 -9.52
N LYS A 65 -5.23 9.90 -10.31
CA LYS A 65 -4.93 9.88 -11.74
C LYS A 65 -3.56 9.26 -12.04
N SER A 66 -2.54 9.58 -11.25
CA SER A 66 -1.20 9.02 -11.44
C SER A 66 -1.09 7.52 -11.12
N GLN A 67 -2.06 6.97 -10.37
CA GLN A 67 -2.01 5.58 -9.91
C GLN A 67 -3.08 4.68 -10.54
N ILE A 68 -4.12 5.26 -11.13
CA ILE A 68 -5.32 4.54 -11.55
C ILE A 68 -5.02 3.40 -12.52
N PHE A 69 -4.06 3.58 -13.42
CA PHE A 69 -3.71 2.55 -14.40
C PHE A 69 -2.92 1.36 -13.83
N TYR A 70 -2.37 1.46 -12.63
CA TYR A 70 -1.66 0.32 -12.02
C TYR A 70 -2.61 -0.70 -11.41
N TRP A 71 -3.78 -0.26 -10.92
CA TRP A 71 -4.69 -1.14 -10.18
C TRP A 71 -6.07 -1.27 -10.84
N LEU A 72 -6.59 -0.23 -11.48
CA LEU A 72 -7.94 -0.26 -12.05
C LEU A 72 -8.09 -1.30 -13.17
N PRO A 73 -7.13 -1.47 -14.10
CA PRO A 73 -7.23 -2.51 -15.12
C PRO A 73 -7.31 -3.92 -14.55
N ALA A 74 -6.52 -4.20 -13.50
CA ALA A 74 -6.56 -5.50 -12.81
C ALA A 74 -7.91 -5.73 -12.12
N MET A 75 -8.44 -4.71 -11.44
CA MET A 75 -9.75 -4.77 -10.79
C MET A 75 -10.88 -4.98 -11.80
N LEU A 76 -10.86 -4.25 -12.92
CA LEU A 76 -11.85 -4.40 -13.99
C LEU A 76 -11.76 -5.79 -14.63
N GLY A 77 -10.56 -6.26 -14.94
CA GLY A 77 -10.34 -7.61 -15.47
C GLY A 77 -10.89 -8.68 -14.53
N GLY A 78 -10.57 -8.59 -13.23
CA GLY A 78 -11.09 -9.51 -12.22
C GLY A 78 -12.62 -9.47 -12.12
N TYR A 79 -13.22 -8.29 -12.16
CA TYR A 79 -14.67 -8.12 -12.14
C TYR A 79 -15.34 -8.81 -13.34
N TYR A 80 -14.86 -8.57 -14.56
CA TYR A 80 -15.44 -9.17 -15.76
C TYR A 80 -15.25 -10.68 -15.82
N ILE A 81 -14.08 -11.19 -15.42
CA ILE A 81 -13.84 -12.65 -15.34
C ILE A 81 -14.79 -13.29 -14.34
N MET A 82 -14.96 -12.66 -13.17
CA MET A 82 -15.87 -13.18 -12.14
C MET A 82 -17.33 -13.17 -12.62
N GLN A 83 -17.76 -12.07 -13.24
CA GLN A 83 -19.10 -11.98 -13.80
C GLN A 83 -19.35 -13.07 -14.85
N TRP A 84 -18.42 -13.26 -15.79
CA TRP A 84 -18.49 -14.34 -16.77
C TRP A 84 -18.56 -15.72 -16.10
N ALA A 85 -17.74 -15.97 -15.08
CA ALA A 85 -17.71 -17.25 -14.38
C ALA A 85 -19.03 -17.54 -13.66
N VAL A 86 -19.63 -16.53 -13.02
CA VAL A 86 -20.94 -16.65 -12.35
C VAL A 86 -22.04 -16.93 -13.36
N ASP A 87 -22.12 -16.15 -14.44
CA ASP A 87 -23.14 -16.33 -15.47
C ASP A 87 -23.01 -17.69 -16.17
N ARG A 88 -21.77 -18.11 -16.47
CA ARG A 88 -21.50 -19.43 -17.05
C ARG A 88 -21.86 -20.55 -16.09
N ASN A 89 -21.55 -20.42 -14.80
CA ASN A 89 -21.92 -21.41 -13.80
C ASN A 89 -23.45 -21.56 -13.67
N HIS A 90 -24.17 -20.44 -13.64
CA HIS A 90 -25.64 -20.45 -13.61
C HIS A 90 -26.22 -21.09 -14.87
N TYR A 91 -25.65 -20.80 -16.04
CA TYR A 91 -26.09 -21.41 -17.30
C TYR A 91 -25.89 -22.92 -17.32
N LEU A 92 -24.72 -23.42 -16.94
CA LEU A 92 -24.43 -24.86 -16.88
C LEU A 92 -25.36 -25.60 -15.91
N ASN A 93 -25.71 -24.96 -14.79
CA ASN A 93 -26.66 -25.49 -13.82
C ASN A 93 -28.14 -25.25 -14.19
N SER A 94 -28.43 -24.63 -15.33
CA SER A 94 -29.78 -24.44 -15.84
C SER A 94 -30.28 -25.68 -16.59
N LYS A 95 -31.59 -25.73 -16.89
CA LYS A 95 -32.17 -26.82 -17.70
C LYS A 95 -31.61 -26.84 -19.12
N ALA A 96 -31.43 -25.66 -19.73
CA ALA A 96 -30.88 -25.54 -21.08
C ALA A 96 -29.42 -25.97 -21.14
N GLY A 97 -28.61 -25.52 -20.17
CA GLY A 97 -27.19 -25.91 -20.08
C GLY A 97 -27.00 -27.41 -19.86
N ARG A 98 -27.83 -28.05 -19.02
CA ARG A 98 -27.84 -29.51 -18.90
C ARG A 98 -28.17 -30.18 -20.23
N ALA A 99 -29.24 -29.78 -20.92
CA ALA A 99 -29.60 -30.38 -22.20
C ALA A 99 -28.51 -30.24 -23.28
N GLU A 100 -27.70 -29.18 -23.24
CA GLU A 100 -26.63 -28.94 -24.22
C GLU A 100 -25.31 -29.66 -23.89
N PHE A 101 -24.96 -29.80 -22.60
CA PHE A 101 -23.64 -30.32 -22.18
C PHE A 101 -23.68 -31.70 -21.51
N GLN A 102 -24.86 -32.27 -21.21
CA GLN A 102 -24.99 -33.55 -20.50
C GLN A 102 -24.44 -34.76 -21.27
N ASP A 103 -24.48 -34.74 -22.61
CA ASP A 103 -23.97 -35.84 -23.45
C ASP A 103 -22.52 -35.61 -23.93
N SER A 104 -21.89 -34.50 -23.53
CA SER A 104 -20.55 -34.10 -24.00
C SER A 104 -19.40 -34.57 -23.09
N GLU A 105 -19.72 -35.28 -22.00
CA GLU A 105 -18.74 -35.84 -21.04
C GLU A 105 -18.37 -37.32 -21.31
N GLU A 106 -18.77 -37.91 -22.46
CA GLU A 106 -18.27 -39.22 -22.95
C GLU A 106 -17.06 -39.09 -23.89
#